data_AF-A0A5D2TCK8-F1
#
_entry.id   AF-A0A5D2TCK8-F1
#
_cell.length_a   1.000
_cell.length_b   1.000
_cell.length_c   1.000
_cell.angle_alpha   90.00
_cell.angle_beta   90.00
_cell.angle_gamma   90.00
#
_symmetry.space_group_name_H-M   'P 1'
#
loop_
_entity.id
_entity.type
_entity.pdbx_description
1 polymer ?
#
loop_
_entity_poly.entity_id
_entity_poly.type
_entity_poly.pdbx_seq_one_letter_code
_entity_poly.pdbx_strand_id
1 'polypeptide(L)'
;MKTTTASVFLLFIIFSITPLSFSFGVANTSNAPVLDSDGNELRTGTPYFVVSSIWGAGGGGLALGMPRGKPCPEVVAQRGSGDDGIPVIFSNSDSNDGVVRLSSDINIEFIPLRPRFCQTTTVWKVDDYDHSAGKWWVITDGVKGNPGANTLTSWFRIEKASHLDYTFKYCPAVCGTCPALCNKIARDLDGEMMRLALSTDHGWPFFFKKLQTSAMEIEQVVHN
;
A
#
# COMPACT_ATOMS: atom_id res chain seq x y z
N MET A 1 82.24 -5.66 -33.55
CA MET A 1 80.95 -6.23 -33.12
C MET A 1 80.61 -5.60 -31.78
N LYS A 2 79.46 -4.94 -31.69
CA LYS A 2 79.01 -4.15 -30.54
C LYS A 2 78.04 -5.00 -29.71
N THR A 3 78.20 -5.04 -28.40
CA THR A 3 77.17 -5.50 -27.46
C THR A 3 77.08 -4.49 -26.33
N THR A 4 76.08 -3.62 -26.44
CA THR A 4 75.70 -2.66 -25.40
C THR A 4 74.60 -3.29 -24.57
N THR A 5 74.85 -3.48 -23.28
CA THR A 5 73.88 -3.93 -22.28
C THR A 5 72.85 -2.84 -22.02
N ALA A 6 71.57 -3.13 -22.27
CA ALA A 6 70.45 -2.25 -21.95
C ALA A 6 70.03 -2.45 -20.48
N SER A 7 70.12 -1.39 -19.69
CA SER A 7 69.66 -1.32 -18.30
C SER A 7 68.15 -1.05 -18.29
N VAL A 8 67.37 -1.98 -17.75
CA VAL A 8 65.91 -1.85 -17.59
C VAL A 8 65.63 -1.10 -16.28
N PHE A 9 65.29 0.19 -16.37
CA PHE A 9 64.75 0.94 -15.24
C PHE A 9 63.24 0.68 -15.14
N LEU A 10 62.83 -0.01 -14.07
CA LEU A 10 61.43 -0.25 -13.74
C LEU A 10 60.87 0.98 -12.99
N LEU A 11 60.10 1.81 -13.67
CA LEU A 11 59.36 2.93 -13.06
C LEU A 11 58.02 2.41 -12.51
N PHE A 12 57.92 2.25 -11.19
CA PHE A 12 56.65 2.04 -10.50
C PHE A 12 55.89 3.36 -10.44
N ILE A 13 54.94 3.56 -11.36
CA ILE A 13 53.94 4.64 -11.25
C ILE A 13 52.85 4.16 -10.29
N ILE A 14 52.85 4.68 -9.07
CA ILE A 14 51.77 4.46 -8.10
C ILE A 14 50.63 5.40 -8.48
N PHE A 15 49.63 4.89 -9.19
CA PHE A 15 48.40 5.62 -9.47
C PHE A 15 47.56 5.62 -8.19
N SER A 16 47.63 6.70 -7.40
CA SER A 16 46.75 6.91 -6.25
C SER A 16 45.33 7.19 -6.74
N ILE A 17 44.55 6.13 -6.95
CA ILE A 17 43.12 6.20 -7.21
C ILE A 17 42.45 6.47 -5.85
N THR A 18 42.19 7.73 -5.52
CA THR A 18 41.31 8.05 -4.39
C THR A 18 39.91 7.58 -4.77
N PRO A 19 39.28 6.63 -4.05
CA PRO A 19 37.88 6.34 -4.29
C PRO A 19 37.10 7.59 -3.84
N LEU A 20 36.53 8.31 -4.81
CA LEU A 20 35.53 9.33 -4.55
C LEU A 20 34.39 8.60 -3.85
N SER A 21 34.38 8.71 -2.52
CA SER A 21 33.36 8.11 -1.68
C SER A 21 32.10 8.91 -1.94
N PHE A 22 31.30 8.48 -2.91
CA PHE A 22 29.91 8.92 -3.03
C PHE A 22 29.22 8.45 -1.76
N SER A 23 29.17 9.33 -0.77
CA SER A 23 28.26 9.22 0.35
C SER A 23 26.85 9.31 -0.25
N PHE A 24 26.27 8.19 -0.64
CA PHE A 24 24.83 8.07 -0.71
C PHE A 24 24.37 8.29 0.73
N GLY A 25 23.96 9.51 1.04
CA GLY A 25 23.17 9.75 2.23
C GLY A 25 22.03 8.76 2.19
N VAL A 26 21.97 7.83 3.14
CA VAL A 26 20.77 7.05 3.39
C VAL A 26 19.76 8.08 3.86
N ALA A 27 19.03 8.67 2.93
CA ALA A 27 17.84 9.43 3.26
C ALA A 27 16.94 8.46 4.01
N ASN A 28 16.62 8.78 5.26
CA ASN A 28 15.59 8.06 5.98
C ASN A 28 14.29 8.27 5.18
N THR A 29 13.91 7.30 4.35
CA THR A 29 12.71 7.36 3.49
C THR A 29 11.41 7.22 4.27
N SER A 30 11.50 7.01 5.58
CA SER A 30 10.40 7.13 6.52
C SER A 30 9.79 8.54 6.37
N ASN A 31 8.51 8.60 5.96
CA ASN A 31 7.74 9.82 5.71
C ASN A 31 7.91 10.52 4.35
N ALA A 32 8.56 9.90 3.36
CA ALA A 32 8.47 10.39 1.98
C ALA A 32 7.02 10.31 1.46
N PRO A 33 6.58 11.22 0.57
CA PRO A 33 5.24 11.16 0.00
C PRO A 33 5.04 9.88 -0.81
N VAL A 34 3.84 9.30 -0.72
CA VAL A 34 3.39 8.25 -1.62
C VAL A 34 2.97 8.91 -2.93
N LEU A 35 3.39 8.35 -4.07
CA LEU A 35 3.09 8.89 -5.39
C LEU A 35 2.05 8.05 -6.14
N ASP A 36 1.21 8.71 -6.92
CA ASP A 36 0.30 8.06 -7.87
C ASP A 36 1.04 7.67 -9.16
N SER A 37 0.31 7.01 -10.08
CA SER A 37 0.81 6.55 -11.37
C SER A 37 1.33 7.66 -12.27
N ASP A 38 0.90 8.91 -12.02
CA ASP A 38 1.33 10.09 -12.76
C ASP A 38 2.53 10.79 -12.09
N GLY A 39 3.01 10.26 -10.96
CA GLY A 39 4.13 10.79 -10.18
C GLY A 39 3.76 11.91 -9.23
N ASN A 40 2.46 12.19 -9.01
CA ASN A 40 2.00 13.21 -8.09
C ASN A 40 1.80 12.64 -6.68
N GLU A 41 1.91 13.49 -5.66
CA GLU A 41 1.66 13.08 -4.28
C GLU A 41 0.20 12.64 -4.07
N LEU A 42 0.00 11.53 -3.35
CA LEU A 42 -1.31 11.14 -2.86
C LEU A 42 -1.81 12.15 -1.83
N ARG A 43 -3.05 12.60 -2.02
CA ARG A 43 -3.70 13.59 -1.17
C ARG A 43 -4.82 12.94 -0.36
N THR A 44 -4.90 13.27 0.93
CA THR A 44 -6.04 12.88 1.77
C THR A 44 -7.35 13.42 1.18
N GLY A 45 -8.45 12.68 1.32
CA GLY A 45 -9.76 13.11 0.81
C GLY A 45 -9.93 12.99 -0.72
N THR A 46 -8.87 12.68 -1.46
CA THR A 46 -8.94 12.45 -2.91
C THR A 46 -9.15 10.96 -3.19
N PRO A 47 -10.05 10.59 -4.12
CA PRO A 47 -10.28 9.19 -4.50
C PRO A 47 -9.18 8.64 -5.43
N TYR A 48 -8.68 7.45 -5.10
CA TYR A 48 -7.69 6.71 -5.90
C TYR A 48 -8.12 5.25 -6.06
N PHE A 49 -8.01 4.70 -7.27
CA PHE A 49 -8.01 3.25 -7.45
C PHE A 49 -6.71 2.67 -6.88
N VAL A 50 -6.83 1.50 -6.26
CA VAL A 50 -5.68 0.72 -5.80
C VAL A 50 -5.57 -0.50 -6.69
N VAL A 51 -4.55 -0.54 -7.54
CA VAL A 51 -4.43 -1.52 -8.61
C VAL A 51 -3.18 -2.35 -8.41
N SER A 52 -3.29 -3.66 -8.59
CA SER A 52 -2.14 -4.56 -8.52
C SER A 52 -1.09 -4.21 -9.58
N SER A 53 0.18 -4.15 -9.16
CA SER A 53 1.30 -3.98 -10.09
C SER A 53 1.64 -5.26 -10.87
N ILE A 54 1.04 -6.40 -10.50
CA ILE A 54 1.23 -7.69 -11.18
C ILE A 54 0.19 -7.83 -12.29
N TRP A 55 0.62 -8.32 -13.45
CA TRP A 55 -0.23 -8.43 -14.65
C TRP A 55 -0.91 -9.81 -14.73
N GLY A 56 -1.88 -9.97 -15.63
CA GLY A 56 -2.54 -11.25 -15.88
C GLY A 56 -3.34 -11.74 -14.66
N ALA A 57 -3.16 -13.01 -14.26
CA ALA A 57 -3.89 -13.60 -13.13
C ALA A 57 -3.61 -12.93 -11.76
N GLY A 58 -2.55 -12.11 -11.66
CA GLY A 58 -2.27 -11.27 -10.50
C GLY A 58 -2.85 -9.86 -10.58
N GLY A 59 -3.43 -9.48 -11.71
CA GLY A 59 -3.93 -8.13 -11.97
C GLY A 59 -5.30 -7.82 -11.35
N GLY A 60 -5.75 -6.60 -11.61
CA GLY A 60 -7.01 -6.07 -11.08
C GLY A 60 -6.82 -5.22 -9.83
N GLY A 61 -7.77 -4.33 -9.61
CA GLY A 61 -7.82 -3.45 -8.45
C GLY A 61 -8.68 -3.97 -7.32
N LEU A 62 -8.72 -3.19 -6.24
CA LEU A 62 -9.41 -3.56 -5.01
C LEU A 62 -10.84 -3.05 -5.00
N ALA A 63 -11.75 -3.84 -4.44
CA ALA A 63 -13.16 -3.51 -4.34
C ALA A 63 -13.81 -4.16 -3.11
N LEU A 64 -15.06 -3.79 -2.86
CA LEU A 64 -15.93 -4.49 -1.91
C LEU A 64 -16.28 -5.89 -2.45
N GLY A 65 -15.98 -6.92 -1.66
CA GLY A 65 -16.39 -8.30 -1.89
C GLY A 65 -17.49 -8.71 -0.91
N MET A 66 -18.48 -9.46 -1.38
CA MET A 66 -19.56 -10.01 -0.53
C MET A 66 -19.39 -11.52 -0.39
N PRO A 67 -18.94 -12.02 0.79
CA PRO A 67 -18.89 -13.44 1.05
C PRO A 67 -20.27 -14.09 0.96
N ARG A 68 -20.33 -15.36 0.52
CA ARG A 68 -21.58 -16.11 0.50
C ARG A 68 -22.06 -16.34 1.95
N GLY A 69 -23.36 -16.15 2.20
CA GLY A 69 -23.99 -16.38 3.50
C GLY A 69 -23.87 -15.22 4.51
N LYS A 70 -22.73 -14.52 4.55
CA LYS A 70 -22.52 -13.33 5.40
C LYS A 70 -22.03 -12.15 4.55
N PRO A 71 -22.94 -11.46 3.84
CA PRO A 71 -22.58 -10.44 2.86
C PRO A 71 -22.08 -9.12 3.50
N CYS A 72 -22.38 -8.87 4.78
CA CYS A 72 -21.92 -7.69 5.52
C CYS A 72 -21.21 -8.13 6.83
N PRO A 73 -20.17 -7.40 7.29
CA PRO A 73 -19.48 -6.37 6.52
C PRO A 73 -18.82 -6.96 5.27
N GLU A 74 -18.77 -6.17 4.21
CA GLU A 74 -18.04 -6.55 3.00
C GLU A 74 -16.55 -6.73 3.32
N VAL A 75 -15.89 -7.54 2.50
CA VAL A 75 -14.46 -7.81 2.63
C VAL A 75 -13.68 -6.99 1.62
N VAL A 76 -12.38 -6.78 1.86
CA VAL A 76 -11.50 -6.18 0.86
C VAL A 76 -11.05 -7.27 -0.10
N ALA A 77 -11.55 -7.21 -1.33
CA ALA A 77 -11.30 -8.20 -2.37
C ALA A 77 -10.57 -7.60 -3.57
N GLN A 78 -9.80 -8.45 -4.26
CA GLN A 78 -9.17 -8.10 -5.53
C GLN A 78 -10.04 -8.57 -6.69
N ARG A 79 -10.29 -7.67 -7.65
CA ARG A 79 -10.97 -7.96 -8.92
C ARG A 79 -10.02 -8.65 -9.90
N GLY A 80 -10.59 -9.12 -11.03
CA GLY A 80 -9.80 -9.69 -12.12
C GLY A 80 -9.05 -8.62 -12.92
N SER A 81 -8.10 -9.06 -13.74
CA SER A 81 -7.36 -8.18 -14.65
C SER A 81 -8.30 -7.37 -15.55
N GLY A 82 -8.03 -6.06 -15.67
CA GLY A 82 -8.82 -5.12 -16.49
C GLY A 82 -9.92 -4.38 -15.74
N ASP A 83 -10.17 -4.72 -14.46
CA ASP A 83 -11.07 -4.01 -13.57
C ASP A 83 -10.25 -3.29 -12.49
N ASP A 84 -10.27 -1.95 -12.49
CA ASP A 84 -9.55 -1.10 -11.53
C ASP A 84 -10.20 -1.12 -10.12
N GLY A 85 -11.39 -1.70 -9.98
CA GLY A 85 -12.10 -1.84 -8.72
C GLY A 85 -12.84 -0.58 -8.28
N ILE A 86 -12.93 -0.37 -6.97
CA ILE A 86 -13.62 0.77 -6.35
C ILE A 86 -12.55 1.71 -5.76
N PRO A 87 -12.62 3.02 -6.05
CA PRO A 87 -11.71 4.00 -5.46
C PRO A 87 -11.76 4.01 -3.93
N VAL A 88 -10.61 4.27 -3.32
CA VAL A 88 -10.47 4.53 -1.88
C VAL A 88 -10.11 5.98 -1.62
N ILE A 89 -10.47 6.44 -0.43
CA ILE A 89 -10.06 7.71 0.14
C ILE A 89 -9.15 7.43 1.33
N PHE A 90 -8.01 8.12 1.37
CA PHE A 90 -7.07 8.06 2.48
C PHE A 90 -7.33 9.19 3.48
N SER A 91 -7.09 8.92 4.76
CA SER A 91 -7.13 9.91 5.84
C SER A 91 -6.01 9.66 6.83
N ASN A 92 -5.20 10.68 7.11
CA ASN A 92 -4.05 10.57 8.01
C ASN A 92 -4.48 10.58 9.47
N SER A 93 -3.68 9.92 10.32
CA SER A 93 -3.79 10.03 11.78
C SER A 93 -3.48 11.44 12.28
N ASP A 94 -2.49 12.11 11.68
CA ASP A 94 -2.30 13.56 11.81
C ASP A 94 -3.17 14.28 10.77
N SER A 95 -4.27 14.88 11.23
CA SER A 95 -5.21 15.58 10.37
C SER A 95 -4.66 16.88 9.75
N ASN A 96 -3.50 17.36 10.20
CA ASN A 96 -2.89 18.57 9.65
C ASN A 96 -2.06 18.31 8.38
N ASP A 97 -1.66 17.06 8.14
CA ASP A 97 -0.94 16.68 6.92
C ASP A 97 -1.93 16.23 5.85
N GLY A 98 -2.01 16.98 4.75
CA GLY A 98 -2.84 16.65 3.59
C GLY A 98 -2.20 15.66 2.61
N VAL A 99 -0.96 15.24 2.85
CA VAL A 99 -0.19 14.33 2.00
C VAL A 99 -0.13 12.95 2.64
N VAL A 100 -0.41 11.90 1.88
CA VAL A 100 -0.23 10.52 2.34
C VAL A 100 1.26 10.16 2.25
N ARG A 101 1.85 9.76 3.38
CA ARG A 101 3.29 9.50 3.50
C ARG A 101 3.59 8.05 3.83
N LEU A 102 4.76 7.58 3.40
CA LEU A 102 5.29 6.27 3.77
C LEU A 102 5.37 6.12 5.28
N SER A 103 5.03 4.92 5.76
CA SER A 103 5.11 4.52 7.17
C SER A 103 4.28 5.37 8.15
N SER A 104 3.41 6.25 7.67
CA SER A 104 2.45 7.02 8.48
C SER A 104 1.14 6.25 8.64
N ASP A 105 0.52 6.33 9.82
CA ASP A 105 -0.75 5.65 10.10
C ASP A 105 -1.91 6.36 9.39
N ILE A 106 -2.64 5.61 8.56
CA ILE A 106 -3.75 6.09 7.75
C ILE A 106 -4.98 5.19 7.90
N ASN A 107 -6.16 5.78 7.78
CA ASN A 107 -7.38 5.04 7.45
C ASN A 107 -7.52 4.97 5.93
N ILE A 108 -8.13 3.88 5.46
CA ILE A 108 -8.45 3.60 4.06
C ILE A 108 -9.95 3.33 3.99
N GLU A 109 -10.67 4.01 3.11
CA GLU A 109 -12.13 3.90 3.01
C GLU A 109 -12.54 3.79 1.54
N PHE A 110 -13.26 2.73 1.16
CA PHE A 110 -13.86 2.71 -0.18
C PHE A 110 -14.94 3.79 -0.30
N ILE A 111 -15.05 4.41 -1.47
CA ILE A 111 -16.25 5.22 -1.77
C ILE A 111 -17.50 4.34 -1.60
N PRO A 112 -18.58 4.82 -0.94
CA PRO A 112 -19.69 3.98 -0.50
C PRO A 112 -20.69 3.65 -1.63
N LEU A 113 -20.19 3.07 -2.72
CA LEU A 113 -21.00 2.54 -3.83
C LEU A 113 -21.49 1.13 -3.49
N ARG A 114 -22.50 1.04 -2.61
CA ARG A 114 -22.92 -0.25 -2.02
C ARG A 114 -24.44 -0.35 -1.75
N PRO A 115 -24.97 -1.57 -1.57
CA PRO A 115 -26.37 -1.77 -1.25
C PRO A 115 -26.77 -1.18 0.11
N ARG A 116 -28.00 -0.69 0.20
CA ARG A 116 -28.54 -0.08 1.44
C ARG A 116 -28.68 -1.04 2.63
N PHE A 117 -28.63 -2.36 2.40
CA PHE A 117 -28.81 -3.35 3.47
C PHE A 117 -27.56 -3.56 4.33
N CYS A 118 -26.36 -3.29 3.80
CA CYS A 118 -25.19 -3.19 4.65
C CYS A 118 -25.24 -1.81 5.33
N GLN A 119 -25.35 -1.79 6.66
CA GLN A 119 -25.37 -0.57 7.49
C GLN A 119 -24.05 -0.33 8.23
N THR A 120 -22.98 -0.97 7.78
CA THR A 120 -21.59 -0.84 8.27
C THR A 120 -20.83 0.31 7.60
N THR A 121 -19.61 0.62 8.03
CA THR A 121 -18.75 1.56 7.27
C THR A 121 -18.00 0.84 6.15
N THR A 122 -17.45 1.59 5.19
CA THR A 122 -16.50 1.07 4.17
C THR A 122 -15.04 1.31 4.54
N VAL A 123 -14.78 1.75 5.78
CA VAL A 123 -13.45 1.94 6.34
C VAL A 123 -12.83 0.56 6.57
N TRP A 124 -11.60 0.39 6.15
CA TRP A 124 -10.89 -0.87 6.33
C TRP A 124 -10.56 -1.12 7.80
N LYS A 125 -10.58 -2.40 8.19
CA LYS A 125 -9.99 -2.88 9.44
C LYS A 125 -9.40 -4.27 9.27
N VAL A 126 -8.50 -4.64 10.16
CA VAL A 126 -8.15 -6.05 10.39
C VAL A 126 -9.23 -6.67 11.27
N ASP A 127 -9.81 -7.79 10.83
CA ASP A 127 -10.83 -8.53 11.57
C ASP A 127 -10.20 -9.41 12.67
N ASP A 128 -11.06 -9.98 13.51
CA ASP A 128 -10.66 -11.04 14.43
C ASP A 128 -10.03 -12.23 13.68
N TYR A 129 -9.17 -13.00 14.37
CA TYR A 129 -8.51 -14.14 13.76
C TYR A 129 -9.52 -15.21 13.32
N ASP A 130 -9.51 -15.51 12.02
CA ASP A 130 -10.30 -16.59 11.47
C ASP A 130 -9.54 -17.92 11.66
N HIS A 131 -9.95 -18.67 12.67
CA HIS A 131 -9.38 -19.98 12.98
C HIS A 131 -9.59 -21.01 11.86
N SER A 132 -10.61 -20.86 11.02
CA SER A 132 -10.92 -21.82 9.95
C SER A 132 -10.00 -21.63 8.74
N ALA A 133 -9.66 -20.38 8.42
CA ALA A 133 -8.72 -20.05 7.36
C ALA A 133 -7.26 -19.93 7.85
N GLY A 134 -7.07 -19.74 9.16
CA GLY A 134 -5.77 -19.44 9.75
C GLY A 134 -5.27 -18.04 9.40
N LYS A 135 -6.18 -17.06 9.24
CA LYS A 135 -5.88 -15.73 8.68
C LYS A 135 -6.40 -14.60 9.55
N TRP A 136 -5.70 -13.47 9.48
CA TRP A 136 -6.20 -12.16 9.89
C TRP A 136 -6.64 -11.42 8.64
N TRP A 137 -7.94 -11.42 8.37
CA TRP A 137 -8.50 -10.83 7.16
C TRP A 137 -8.57 -9.31 7.24
N VAL A 138 -8.45 -8.65 6.09
CA VAL A 138 -8.80 -7.24 5.95
C VAL A 138 -10.24 -7.15 5.43
N ILE A 139 -11.08 -6.47 6.20
CA ILE A 139 -12.51 -6.29 5.91
C ILE A 139 -12.88 -4.81 6.02
N THR A 140 -14.15 -4.47 5.79
CA THR A 140 -14.67 -3.13 6.08
C THR A 140 -15.23 -3.03 7.50
N ASP A 141 -16.06 -2.02 7.80
CA ASP A 141 -16.62 -1.75 9.12
C ASP A 141 -15.60 -1.32 10.18
N GLY A 142 -14.53 -0.65 9.73
CA GLY A 142 -13.59 0.08 10.58
C GLY A 142 -14.14 1.41 11.07
N VAL A 143 -13.36 2.07 11.92
CA VAL A 143 -13.68 3.41 12.46
C VAL A 143 -12.66 4.40 11.93
N LYS A 144 -13.15 5.49 11.34
CA LYS A 144 -12.31 6.58 10.84
C LYS A 144 -11.95 7.56 11.96
N GLY A 145 -10.69 7.99 12.00
CA GLY A 145 -10.19 8.97 12.96
C GLY A 145 -10.06 8.42 14.39
N ASN A 146 -10.01 9.33 15.36
CA ASN A 146 -9.77 9.04 16.77
C ASN A 146 -8.57 8.09 17.00
N PRO A 147 -7.34 8.48 16.58
CA PRO A 147 -6.17 7.61 16.70
C PRO A 147 -5.95 7.16 18.15
N GLY A 148 -5.90 5.85 18.38
CA GLY A 148 -5.71 5.29 19.71
C GLY A 148 -6.12 3.83 19.82
N ALA A 149 -6.19 3.33 21.06
CA ALA A 149 -6.49 1.93 21.36
C ALA A 149 -7.86 1.49 20.80
N ASN A 150 -8.87 2.35 20.85
CA ASN A 150 -10.25 2.02 20.44
C ASN A 150 -10.43 1.87 18.92
N THR A 151 -9.50 2.40 18.13
CA THR A 151 -9.56 2.38 16.65
C THR A 151 -8.36 1.64 16.05
N LEU A 152 -7.57 0.96 16.88
CA LEU A 152 -6.26 0.39 16.54
C LEU A 152 -6.29 -0.46 15.26
N THR A 153 -7.34 -1.25 15.08
CA THR A 153 -7.50 -2.19 13.95
C THR A 153 -7.78 -1.51 12.60
N SER A 154 -8.10 -0.22 12.59
CA SER A 154 -8.45 0.55 11.39
C SER A 154 -7.27 1.37 10.82
N TRP A 155 -6.08 1.21 11.39
CA TRP A 155 -4.88 1.97 11.00
C TRP A 155 -3.89 1.11 10.22
N PHE A 156 -3.61 1.55 9.00
CA PHE A 156 -2.72 0.90 8.06
C PHE A 156 -1.56 1.83 7.73
N ARG A 157 -0.55 1.29 7.04
CA ARG A 157 0.57 2.03 6.48
C ARG A 157 0.81 1.62 5.05
N ILE A 158 1.37 2.55 4.28
CA ILE A 158 1.90 2.27 2.96
C ILE A 158 3.42 2.23 3.07
N GLU A 159 4.02 1.17 2.54
CA GLU A 159 5.46 0.99 2.49
C GLU A 159 5.92 0.87 1.04
N LYS A 160 7.19 1.20 0.80
CA LYS A 160 7.79 1.02 -0.53
C LYS A 160 7.99 -0.48 -0.79
N ALA A 161 7.47 -0.98 -1.91
CA ALA A 161 7.67 -2.37 -2.33
C ALA A 161 8.80 -2.48 -3.37
N SER A 162 8.84 -1.54 -4.32
CA SER A 162 9.84 -1.40 -5.37
C SER A 162 9.99 0.09 -5.72
N HIS A 163 10.74 0.45 -6.76
CA HIS A 163 10.90 1.83 -7.20
C HIS A 163 9.56 2.52 -7.54
N LEU A 164 8.65 1.80 -8.19
CA LEU A 164 7.34 2.33 -8.63
C LEU A 164 6.15 1.81 -7.81
N ASP A 165 6.35 0.75 -7.02
CA ASP A 165 5.25 0.04 -6.36
C ASP A 165 5.27 0.21 -4.85
N TYR A 166 4.10 0.06 -4.25
CA TYR A 166 3.87 0.16 -2.81
C TYR A 166 3.20 -1.12 -2.29
N THR A 167 3.25 -1.32 -0.98
CA THR A 167 2.51 -2.40 -0.33
C THR A 167 1.87 -1.89 0.95
N PHE A 168 0.73 -2.46 1.33
CA PHE A 168 0.13 -2.15 2.61
C PHE A 168 0.74 -2.97 3.73
N LYS A 169 0.74 -2.37 4.92
CA LYS A 169 1.17 -2.98 6.16
C LYS A 169 0.18 -2.62 7.26
N TYR A 170 -0.15 -3.58 8.11
CA TYR A 170 -0.79 -3.31 9.38
C TYR A 170 0.27 -3.34 10.45
N CYS A 171 0.63 -2.18 10.98
CA CYS A 171 1.59 -2.01 12.06
C CYS A 171 1.36 -0.66 12.73
N PRO A 172 0.18 -0.48 13.38
CA PRO A 172 -0.25 0.81 13.87
C PRO A 172 0.64 1.32 15.00
N ALA A 173 0.97 2.61 15.01
CA ALA A 173 1.65 3.28 16.14
C ALA A 173 0.81 4.36 16.80
N VAL A 174 -0.49 4.43 16.47
CA VAL A 174 -1.46 5.34 17.11
C VAL A 174 -1.68 5.06 18.60
N CYS A 175 -1.17 3.93 19.12
CA CYS A 175 -1.14 3.59 20.53
C CYS A 175 0.22 2.95 20.89
N GLY A 176 1.09 3.71 21.57
CA GLY A 176 2.46 3.26 21.87
C GLY A 176 2.58 2.11 22.88
N THR A 177 1.52 1.81 23.63
CA THR A 177 1.51 0.72 24.64
C THR A 177 0.63 -0.46 24.24
N CYS A 178 -0.09 -0.36 23.13
CA CYS A 178 -1.00 -1.43 22.70
C CYS A 178 -0.20 -2.54 22.01
N PRO A 179 -0.44 -3.82 22.34
CA PRO A 179 0.06 -4.90 21.53
C PRO A 179 -0.65 -4.85 20.17
N ALA A 180 0.12 -4.80 19.09
CA ALA A 180 -0.40 -4.83 17.74
C ALA A 180 0.41 -5.80 16.89
N LEU A 181 -0.28 -6.46 15.96
CA LEU A 181 0.37 -7.19 14.88
C LEU A 181 1.15 -6.20 14.01
N CYS A 182 2.21 -6.67 13.37
CA CYS A 182 3.06 -5.85 12.51
C CYS A 182 3.44 -6.64 11.26
N ASN A 183 2.52 -6.70 10.31
CA ASN A 183 2.57 -7.61 9.17
C ASN A 183 2.28 -6.87 7.87
N LYS A 184 2.93 -7.30 6.79
CA LYS A 184 2.56 -6.85 5.44
C LYS A 184 1.21 -7.46 5.06
N ILE A 185 0.54 -6.87 4.09
CA ILE A 185 -0.73 -7.37 3.59
C ILE A 185 -0.52 -7.99 2.21
N ALA A 186 -1.02 -9.20 2.03
CA ALA A 186 -0.97 -9.93 0.77
C ALA A 186 -2.37 -10.40 0.36
N ARG A 187 -2.50 -10.81 -0.91
CA ARG A 187 -3.70 -11.48 -1.41
C ARG A 187 -3.71 -12.94 -0.97
N ASP A 188 -4.87 -13.46 -0.63
CA ASP A 188 -5.08 -14.86 -0.26
C ASP A 188 -6.44 -15.33 -0.77
N LEU A 189 -6.55 -16.63 -1.09
CA LEU A 189 -7.73 -17.20 -1.69
C LEU A 189 -8.67 -17.71 -0.61
N ASP A 190 -9.87 -17.16 -0.54
CA ASP A 190 -10.95 -17.58 0.34
C ASP A 190 -12.12 -18.11 -0.51
N GLY A 191 -12.18 -19.44 -0.63
CA GLY A 191 -13.06 -20.11 -1.58
C GLY A 191 -12.75 -19.68 -3.02
N GLU A 192 -13.67 -18.92 -3.64
CA GLU A 192 -13.52 -18.39 -5.00
C GLU A 192 -13.08 -16.91 -5.01
N MET A 193 -12.96 -16.28 -3.83
CA MET A 193 -12.70 -14.85 -3.71
C MET A 193 -11.24 -14.59 -3.34
N MET A 194 -10.59 -13.72 -4.09
CA MET A 194 -9.26 -13.22 -3.72
C MET A 194 -9.42 -12.08 -2.71
N ARG A 195 -9.07 -12.32 -1.45
CA ARG A 195 -9.16 -11.36 -0.34
C ARG A 195 -7.79 -10.84 0.06
N LEU A 196 -7.75 -9.80 0.90
CA LEU A 196 -6.51 -9.36 1.56
C LEU A 196 -6.40 -9.89 2.98
N ALA A 197 -5.21 -10.33 3.37
CA ALA A 197 -4.91 -10.81 4.72
C ALA A 197 -3.52 -10.37 5.18
N LEU A 198 -3.30 -10.38 6.50
CA LEU A 198 -1.95 -10.23 7.04
C LEU A 198 -1.08 -11.41 6.63
N SER A 199 0.15 -11.11 6.23
CA SER A 199 1.15 -12.05 5.75
C SER A 199 2.43 -11.93 6.57
N THR A 200 3.08 -13.08 6.80
CA THR A 200 4.43 -13.19 7.37
C THR A 200 5.52 -13.10 6.29
N ASP A 201 5.15 -13.25 5.02
CA ASP A 201 6.05 -13.21 3.87
C ASP A 201 6.10 -11.80 3.23
N HIS A 202 6.10 -11.74 1.91
CA HIS A 202 6.06 -10.49 1.14
C HIS A 202 4.65 -9.91 1.12
N GLY A 203 4.58 -8.59 1.01
CA GLY A 203 3.34 -7.87 0.77
C GLY A 203 3.01 -7.85 -0.72
N TRP A 204 1.73 -7.72 -1.06
CA TRP A 204 1.32 -7.60 -2.46
C TRP A 204 1.63 -6.19 -3.00
N PRO A 205 2.22 -6.05 -4.19
CA PRO A 205 2.55 -4.75 -4.76
C PRO A 205 1.34 -4.11 -5.45
N PHE A 206 1.13 -2.84 -5.16
CA PHE A 206 0.09 -1.99 -5.71
C PHE A 206 0.67 -0.66 -6.20
N PHE A 207 -0.01 -0.07 -7.16
CA PHE A 207 0.12 1.34 -7.51
C PHE A 207 -1.23 2.04 -7.37
N PHE A 208 -1.19 3.37 -7.33
CA PHE A 208 -2.36 4.21 -7.11
C PHE A 208 -2.68 4.99 -8.37
N LYS A 209 -3.93 4.90 -8.84
CA LYS A 209 -4.41 5.67 -9.99
C LYS A 209 -5.45 6.67 -9.52
N LYS A 210 -5.19 7.96 -9.70
CA LYS A 210 -6.12 9.01 -9.30
C LYS A 210 -7.43 8.90 -10.09
N LEU A 211 -8.57 8.97 -9.40
CA LEU A 211 -9.87 9.06 -10.06
C LEU A 211 -9.99 10.46 -10.69
N GLN A 212 -10.15 10.51 -12.01
CA GLN A 212 -10.29 11.75 -12.76
C GLN A 212 -11.71 12.33 -12.55
N THR A 213 -11.80 13.65 -12.33
CA THR A 213 -13.03 14.36 -11.94
C THR A 213 -14.21 14.14 -12.90
N SER A 214 -13.96 13.95 -14.20
CA SER A 214 -15.01 13.69 -15.20
C SER A 214 -15.77 12.38 -14.96
N ALA A 215 -15.18 11.41 -14.26
CA ALA A 215 -15.85 10.15 -13.94
C ALA A 215 -16.89 10.30 -12.81
N MET A 216 -16.64 11.20 -11.84
CA MET A 216 -17.57 11.46 -10.73
C MET A 216 -18.82 12.22 -11.19
N GLU A 217 -18.69 13.10 -12.18
CA GLU A 217 -19.80 13.88 -12.72
C GLU A 217 -20.78 12.99 -13.52
N ILE A 218 -20.28 11.91 -14.13
CA ILE A 218 -21.11 10.94 -14.88
C ILE A 218 -21.96 10.07 -13.94
N GLU A 219 -21.44 9.62 -12.80
CA GLU A 219 -22.22 8.79 -11.86
C GLU A 219 -23.34 9.58 -11.15
N GLN A 220 -23.14 10.87 -10.86
CA GLN A 220 -24.19 11.72 -10.28
C GLN A 220 -25.35 11.99 -11.24
N VAL A 221 -25.13 11.92 -12.55
CA VAL A 221 -26.18 12.09 -13.57
C VAL A 221 -26.96 10.78 -13.81
N VAL A 222 -26.34 9.62 -13.60
CA VAL A 222 -26.99 8.31 -13.83
C VAL A 222 -27.85 7.85 -12.63
N HIS A 223 -27.63 8.42 -11.45
CA HIS A 223 -28.37 8.06 -10.22
C HIS A 223 -29.33 9.14 -9.69
N ASN A 224 -29.62 10.18 -10.48
CA ASN A 224 -30.69 11.14 -10.22
C ASN A 224 -31.89 10.93 -11.14
#